data_AF-A0AAY4A9H2-F1
#
_entry.id   AF-A0AAY4A9H2-F1
#
_cell.length_a   1.000
_cell.length_b   1.000
_cell.length_c   1.000
_cell.angle_alpha   90.00
_cell.angle_beta   90.00
_cell.angle_gamma   90.00
#
_symmetry.space_group_name_H-M   'P 1'
#
loop_
_entity.id
_entity.type
_entity.pdbx_description
1 polymer ?
#
loop_
_entity_poly.entity_id
_entity_poly.type
_entity_poly.pdbx_seq_one_letter_code
_entity_poly.pdbx_strand_id
1 'polypeptide(L)'
;MAEDDGGCAPKSSNLSVLSWEQVQRLDGILTDTIPIHGRGNFPTLQVKPRQIVRVVRSRMEESRVRVRDVRLNGSAASHVLHGDSGLGYKDLDLIFCAELKGEAEFQLVKDIVLDCLLDFLPEGVNKEKITPLTLKEAYVQKMVKVCNDSDRWSLISLSNNRGKNVELKFVDSLRRQFEFSVDSFQIKLDSLLLFYECSENPMAKSFHPTIIAESVYGDFPAALDHLHHKTICTRNPEEIRGGGLLKYCHLLVRGFRAASETEMKSLQRYMCSRFFIDFSDISEQQRKLESYLQNHFVGLEERKYDYLMTLHGVVNESTVCLMGHERRQTLGLITMLAVRVLAEQNVIPNVANVTCYYQPAPYVADGNFSNYYIAQVQPVFAFQRHAYSTWLPCN
;
A
#
# COMPACT_ATOMS: atom_id res chain seq x y z
N MET A 1 -56.49 1.29 20.19
CA MET A 1 -56.11 1.70 18.82
C MET A 1 -54.79 2.42 18.94
N ALA A 2 -53.72 1.69 18.60
CA ALA A 2 -52.38 2.21 18.43
C ALA A 2 -52.15 2.35 16.92
N GLU A 3 -51.60 3.48 16.50
CA GLU A 3 -51.01 3.77 15.19
C GLU A 3 -50.37 5.16 15.34
N ASP A 4 -49.18 5.49 14.89
CA ASP A 4 -48.00 4.74 14.45
C ASP A 4 -46.93 5.85 14.42
N ASP A 5 -45.88 5.73 15.24
CA ASP A 5 -44.85 6.76 15.39
C ASP A 5 -43.78 6.52 14.33
N GLY A 6 -43.78 7.36 13.30
CA GLY A 6 -42.88 7.30 12.16
C GLY A 6 -41.42 7.41 12.60
N GLY A 7 -40.74 6.27 12.71
CA GLY A 7 -39.33 6.16 13.02
C GLY A 7 -38.48 7.01 12.08
N CYS A 8 -37.90 8.08 12.63
CA CYS A 8 -36.91 8.91 11.97
C CYS A 8 -35.68 8.03 11.68
N ALA A 9 -35.39 7.73 10.41
CA ALA A 9 -34.18 7.05 10.02
C ALA A 9 -32.97 7.79 10.64
N PRO A 10 -32.00 7.08 11.25
CA PRO A 10 -30.88 7.74 11.91
C PRO A 10 -30.14 8.57 10.86
N LYS A 11 -29.97 9.88 11.13
CA LYS A 11 -29.17 10.76 10.29
C LYS A 11 -27.78 10.15 10.14
N SER A 12 -27.44 9.69 8.93
CA SER A 12 -26.12 9.15 8.62
C SER A 12 -25.07 10.21 8.93
N SER A 13 -24.29 10.00 9.98
CA SER A 13 -23.16 10.85 10.34
C SER A 13 -21.90 10.30 9.67
N ASN A 14 -21.14 11.16 8.99
CA ASN A 14 -19.79 10.83 8.52
C ASN A 14 -18.75 10.85 9.64
N LEU A 15 -19.12 11.30 10.85
CA LEU A 15 -18.23 11.44 12.01
C LEU A 15 -18.60 10.47 13.13
N SER A 16 -17.58 10.04 13.86
CA SER A 16 -17.72 9.28 15.11
C SER A 16 -16.62 9.64 16.12
N VAL A 17 -16.92 9.50 17.40
CA VAL A 17 -15.98 9.68 18.50
C VAL A 17 -15.31 8.34 18.80
N LEU A 18 -13.98 8.33 18.92
CA LEU A 18 -13.24 7.12 19.25
C LEU A 18 -13.54 6.65 20.68
N SER A 19 -13.66 5.33 20.85
CA SER A 19 -13.68 4.71 22.18
C SER A 19 -12.29 4.76 22.82
N TRP A 20 -12.21 4.60 24.14
CA TRP A 20 -10.93 4.56 24.86
C TRP A 20 -9.95 3.53 24.28
N GLU A 21 -10.42 2.34 23.92
CA GLU A 21 -9.57 1.30 23.31
C GLU A 21 -8.99 1.73 21.96
N GLN A 22 -9.78 2.47 21.16
CA GLN A 22 -9.33 3.03 19.89
C GLN A 22 -8.33 4.16 20.14
N VAL A 23 -8.56 5.02 21.14
CA VAL A 23 -7.60 6.07 21.55
C VAL A 23 -6.28 5.45 21.99
N GLN A 24 -6.29 4.37 22.79
CA GLN A 24 -5.07 3.67 23.20
C GLN A 24 -4.30 3.08 22.01
N ARG A 25 -5.00 2.47 21.04
CA ARG A 25 -4.35 1.96 19.82
C ARG A 25 -3.74 3.10 18.99
N LEU A 26 -4.44 4.22 18.86
CA LEU A 26 -3.93 5.41 18.17
C LEU A 26 -2.69 5.98 18.86
N ASP A 27 -2.71 6.08 20.19
CA ASP A 27 -1.58 6.53 21.00
C ASP A 27 -0.35 5.64 20.79
N GLY A 28 -0.52 4.31 20.83
CA GLY A 28 0.55 3.36 20.54
C GLY A 28 1.18 3.63 19.17
N ILE A 29 0.38 3.75 18.11
CA ILE A 29 0.87 4.04 16.76
C ILE A 29 1.69 5.35 16.71
N LEU A 30 1.26 6.39 17.42
CA LEU A 30 1.92 7.71 17.37
C LEU A 30 3.12 7.85 18.31
N THR A 31 3.22 7.00 19.33
CA THR A 31 4.27 7.05 20.36
C THR A 31 5.35 5.99 20.18
N ASP A 32 5.06 4.93 19.43
CA ASP A 32 6.02 3.89 19.06
C ASP A 32 7.13 4.46 18.17
N THR A 33 8.36 4.07 18.47
CA THR A 33 9.52 4.44 17.66
C THR A 33 9.56 3.58 16.39
N ILE A 34 9.59 4.25 15.24
CA ILE A 34 9.68 3.60 13.93
C ILE A 34 11.00 3.92 13.24
N PRO A 35 11.59 2.93 12.53
CA PRO A 35 12.83 3.13 11.80
C PRO A 35 12.59 3.73 10.41
N ILE A 36 13.30 4.80 10.07
CA ILE A 36 13.42 5.30 8.69
C ILE A 36 14.83 4.95 8.19
N HIS A 37 14.91 4.06 7.21
CA HIS A 37 16.18 3.50 6.76
C HIS A 37 16.86 4.43 5.77
N GLY A 38 18.09 4.82 6.06
CA GLY A 38 18.97 5.52 5.13
C GLY A 38 19.55 4.56 4.09
N ARG A 39 19.66 5.03 2.85
CA ARG A 39 20.37 4.31 1.77
C ARG A 39 21.88 4.52 1.88
N GLY A 40 22.64 3.51 1.45
CA GLY A 40 24.10 3.56 1.50
C GLY A 40 24.61 3.60 2.94
N ASN A 41 25.44 4.58 3.25
CA ASN A 41 26.07 4.73 4.57
C ASN A 41 25.29 5.67 5.51
N PHE A 42 24.10 6.13 5.12
CA PHE A 42 23.28 6.97 5.99
C PHE A 42 22.68 6.15 7.15
N PRO A 43 22.69 6.68 8.38
CA PRO A 43 22.17 5.96 9.54
C PRO A 43 20.66 5.72 9.44
N THR A 44 20.15 4.73 10.18
CA THR A 44 18.70 4.58 10.35
C THR A 44 18.19 5.59 11.38
N LEU A 45 17.21 6.40 11.01
CA LEU A 45 16.57 7.34 11.93
C LEU A 45 15.58 6.59 12.81
N GLN A 46 15.57 6.90 14.11
CA GLN A 46 14.63 6.36 15.08
C GLN A 46 13.70 7.47 15.53
N VAL A 47 12.48 7.48 14.99
CA VAL A 47 11.56 8.61 15.14
C VAL A 47 10.18 8.16 15.60
N LYS A 48 9.49 9.00 16.36
CA LYS A 48 8.08 8.78 16.70
C LYS A 48 7.19 9.55 15.72
N PRO A 49 6.10 8.98 15.20
CA PRO A 49 5.22 9.70 14.29
C PRO A 49 4.71 11.03 14.83
N ARG A 50 4.38 11.09 16.13
CA ARG A 50 3.99 12.36 16.78
C ARG A 50 5.06 13.44 16.69
N GLN A 51 6.34 13.08 16.71
CA GLN A 51 7.44 14.04 16.58
C GLN A 51 7.54 14.57 15.15
N ILE A 52 7.40 13.69 14.15
CA ILE A 52 7.35 14.10 12.74
C ILE A 52 6.22 15.09 12.52
N VAL A 53 5.00 14.73 12.96
CA VAL A 53 3.82 15.59 12.82
C VAL A 53 4.02 16.94 13.48
N ARG A 54 4.51 16.96 14.73
CA ARG A 54 4.76 18.19 15.47
C ARG A 54 5.76 19.10 14.76
N VAL A 55 6.96 18.59 14.44
CA VAL A 55 8.03 19.41 13.86
C VAL A 55 7.63 19.92 12.47
N VAL A 56 7.03 19.06 11.63
CA VAL A 56 6.57 19.46 10.29
C VAL A 56 5.47 20.51 10.38
N ARG A 57 4.45 20.32 11.24
CA ARG A 57 3.36 21.28 11.42
C ARG A 57 3.89 22.64 11.90
N SER A 58 4.71 22.66 12.95
CA SER A 58 5.25 23.91 13.49
C SER A 58 6.04 24.69 12.44
N ARG A 59 6.91 24.02 11.68
CA ARG A 59 7.71 24.69 10.62
C ARG A 59 6.87 25.19 9.45
N MET A 60 5.81 24.47 9.09
CA MET A 60 4.86 24.94 8.07
C MET A 60 4.16 26.22 8.54
N GLU A 61 3.68 26.25 9.79
CA GLU A 61 3.02 27.41 10.37
C GLU A 61 3.97 28.62 10.52
N GLU A 62 5.21 28.40 10.98
CA GLU A 62 6.28 29.41 11.03
C GLU A 62 6.59 30.00 9.63
N SER A 63 6.55 29.14 8.61
CA SER A 63 6.76 29.53 7.21
C SER A 63 5.50 30.03 6.52
N ARG A 64 4.44 30.34 7.28
CA ARG A 64 3.15 30.89 6.82
C ARG A 64 2.34 29.98 5.90
N VAL A 65 2.60 28.68 5.91
CA VAL A 65 1.76 27.66 5.26
C VAL A 65 0.77 27.14 6.30
N ARG A 66 -0.48 27.59 6.19
CA ARG A 66 -1.53 27.22 7.15
C ARG A 66 -1.87 25.74 7.06
N VAL A 67 -1.79 25.02 8.18
CA VAL A 67 -2.27 23.65 8.35
C VAL A 67 -3.62 23.69 9.07
N ARG A 68 -4.69 23.27 8.38
CA ARG A 68 -6.07 23.25 8.89
C ARG A 68 -6.28 22.15 9.92
N ASP A 69 -5.83 20.94 9.62
CA ASP A 69 -5.82 19.80 10.52
C ASP A 69 -4.78 18.76 10.07
N VAL A 70 -4.42 17.85 10.97
CA VAL A 70 -3.63 16.65 10.64
C VAL A 70 -4.45 15.39 10.88
N ARG A 71 -4.38 14.43 9.96
CA ARG A 71 -5.16 13.19 9.99
C ARG A 71 -4.29 11.96 9.80
N LEU A 72 -4.62 10.88 10.49
CA LEU A 72 -4.16 9.53 10.16
C LEU A 72 -5.12 8.90 9.16
N ASN A 73 -4.61 8.34 8.06
CA ASN A 73 -5.42 7.73 7.00
C ASN A 73 -5.02 6.26 6.75
N GLY A 74 -5.69 5.65 5.78
CA GLY A 74 -5.31 4.38 5.19
C GLY A 74 -5.51 3.21 6.15
N SER A 75 -4.74 2.14 5.93
CA SER A 75 -4.87 0.91 6.73
C SER A 75 -4.60 1.12 8.22
N ALA A 76 -3.81 2.13 8.59
CA ALA A 76 -3.54 2.47 9.98
C ALA A 76 -4.79 3.00 10.70
N ALA A 77 -5.57 3.86 10.04
CA ALA A 77 -6.84 4.33 10.58
C ALA A 77 -7.84 3.17 10.77
N SER A 78 -7.97 2.29 9.79
CA SER A 78 -8.81 1.09 9.91
C SER A 78 -8.36 0.18 11.05
N HIS A 79 -7.05 0.01 11.26
CA HIS A 79 -6.51 -0.78 12.37
C HIS A 79 -6.79 -0.16 13.75
N VAL A 80 -6.75 1.17 13.87
CA VAL A 80 -7.15 1.87 15.10
C VAL A 80 -8.61 1.57 15.43
N LEU A 81 -9.50 1.68 14.43
CA LEU A 81 -10.93 1.46 14.62
C LEU A 81 -11.25 0.00 14.92
N HIS A 82 -10.63 -0.93 14.20
CA HIS A 82 -10.81 -2.37 14.37
C HIS A 82 -9.47 -3.13 14.20
N GLY A 83 -8.85 -3.45 15.35
CA GLY A 83 -7.52 -4.07 15.39
C GLY A 83 -7.43 -5.44 14.71
N ASP A 84 -8.51 -6.21 14.72
CA ASP A 84 -8.59 -7.58 14.17
C ASP A 84 -9.26 -7.65 12.78
N SER A 85 -9.17 -6.57 12.01
CA SER A 85 -9.72 -6.54 10.64
C SER A 85 -9.06 -7.55 9.68
N GLY A 86 -7.93 -8.18 10.07
CA GLY A 86 -7.14 -9.05 9.21
C GLY A 86 -6.38 -8.33 8.09
N LEU A 87 -6.54 -7.01 7.97
CA LEU A 87 -5.81 -6.16 7.04
C LEU A 87 -4.40 -5.85 7.55
N GLY A 88 -4.23 -5.80 8.88
CA GLY A 88 -3.08 -5.15 9.51
C GLY A 88 -3.01 -3.67 9.12
N TYR A 89 -1.87 -3.04 9.35
CA TYR A 89 -1.55 -1.79 8.69
C TYR A 89 -0.14 -1.83 8.13
N LYS A 90 -0.02 -1.33 6.90
CA LYS A 90 1.22 -1.35 6.15
C LYS A 90 1.91 0.01 6.32
N ASP A 91 1.49 0.99 5.54
CA ASP A 91 2.07 2.32 5.55
C ASP A 91 1.40 3.19 6.63
N LEU A 92 2.16 4.14 7.17
CA LEU A 92 1.67 5.16 8.09
C LEU A 92 1.36 6.43 7.30
N ASP A 93 0.11 6.55 6.90
CA ASP A 93 -0.37 7.65 6.05
C ASP A 93 -0.80 8.85 6.91
N LEU A 94 0.02 9.90 6.91
CA LEU A 94 -0.25 11.16 7.62
C LEU A 94 -0.67 12.24 6.62
N ILE A 95 -1.88 12.73 6.74
CA ILE A 95 -2.43 13.80 5.91
C ILE A 95 -2.35 15.13 6.66
N PHE A 96 -1.62 16.08 6.12
CA PHE A 96 -1.62 17.48 6.52
C PHE A 96 -2.56 18.24 5.58
N CYS A 97 -3.72 18.65 6.09
CA CYS A 97 -4.65 19.46 5.31
C CYS A 97 -4.12 20.90 5.29
N ALA A 98 -3.44 21.30 4.23
CA ALA A 98 -2.67 22.54 4.16
C ALA A 98 -3.06 23.42 2.97
N GLU A 99 -2.96 24.74 3.10
CA GLU A 99 -3.21 25.68 2.00
C GLU A 99 -2.00 25.75 1.07
N LEU A 100 -2.09 25.13 -0.11
CA LEU A 100 -1.02 25.11 -1.12
C LEU A 100 -1.38 26.05 -2.27
N LYS A 101 -1.02 27.34 -2.20
CA LYS A 101 -1.50 28.34 -3.18
C LYS A 101 -0.78 28.30 -4.52
N GLY A 102 0.47 27.84 -4.55
CA GLY A 102 1.24 27.67 -5.77
C GLY A 102 2.53 26.89 -5.55
N GLU A 103 3.44 27.00 -6.52
CA GLU A 103 4.71 26.25 -6.54
C GLU A 103 5.61 26.56 -5.34
N ALA A 104 5.56 27.79 -4.82
CA ALA A 104 6.36 28.23 -3.68
C ALA A 104 6.04 27.39 -2.43
N GLU A 105 4.76 27.16 -2.13
CA GLU A 105 4.35 26.33 -1.00
C GLU A 105 4.74 24.86 -1.19
N PHE A 106 4.68 24.33 -2.41
CA PHE A 106 5.15 22.97 -2.70
C PHE A 106 6.64 22.79 -2.44
N GLN A 107 7.45 23.75 -2.88
CA GLN A 107 8.89 23.71 -2.66
C GLN A 107 9.21 23.90 -1.17
N LEU A 108 8.53 24.81 -0.49
CA LEU A 108 8.69 25.05 0.94
C LEU A 108 8.32 23.81 1.77
N VAL A 109 7.22 23.13 1.46
CA VAL A 109 6.83 21.87 2.12
C VAL A 109 7.90 20.79 1.94
N LYS A 110 8.44 20.66 0.73
CA LYS A 110 9.54 19.72 0.46
C LYS A 110 10.76 20.07 1.30
N ASP A 111 11.15 21.33 1.36
CA ASP A 111 12.35 21.77 2.07
C ASP A 111 12.17 21.58 3.58
N ILE A 112 11.01 21.93 4.14
CA ILE A 112 10.65 21.67 5.53
C ILE A 112 10.80 20.19 5.88
N VAL A 113 10.26 19.28 5.07
CA VAL A 113 10.34 17.83 5.36
C VAL A 113 11.79 17.34 5.32
N LEU A 114 12.58 17.80 4.34
CA LEU A 114 13.98 17.42 4.25
C LEU A 114 14.79 17.97 5.43
N ASP A 115 14.53 19.21 5.85
CA ASP A 115 15.18 19.81 7.02
C ASP A 115 14.78 19.09 8.31
N CYS A 116 13.54 18.60 8.43
CA CYS A 116 13.13 17.76 9.57
C CYS A 116 13.94 16.47 9.66
N LEU A 117 14.30 15.85 8.53
CA LEU A 117 15.13 14.65 8.52
C LEU A 117 16.54 14.92 9.07
N LEU A 118 17.06 16.14 8.85
CA LEU A 118 18.36 16.57 9.38
C LEU A 118 18.34 16.64 10.92
N ASP A 119 17.21 17.04 11.51
CA ASP A 119 17.06 17.09 12.97
C ASP A 119 17.06 15.70 13.60
N PHE A 120 16.46 14.72 12.91
CA PHE A 120 16.33 13.36 13.38
C PHE A 120 17.62 12.53 13.25
N LEU A 121 18.68 13.07 12.65
CA LEU A 121 19.97 12.40 12.60
C LEU A 121 20.53 12.21 14.02
N PRO A 122 21.14 11.04 14.31
CA PRO A 122 21.71 10.76 15.62
C PRO A 122 22.86 11.71 15.97
N GLU A 123 23.12 11.84 17.27
CA GLU A 123 24.26 12.60 17.77
C GLU A 123 25.59 12.07 17.19
N GLY A 124 26.51 12.98 16.84
CA GLY A 124 27.79 12.65 16.23
C GLY A 124 27.83 12.67 14.71
N VAL A 125 26.70 12.84 14.01
CA VAL A 125 26.68 13.07 12.56
C VAL A 125 27.01 14.53 12.26
N ASN A 126 28.00 14.76 11.38
CA ASN A 126 28.32 16.12 10.91
C ASN A 126 27.20 16.61 9.97
N LYS A 127 26.33 17.48 10.48
CA LYS A 127 25.18 18.03 9.76
C LYS A 127 25.57 19.11 8.74
N GLU A 128 26.73 19.76 8.89
CA GLU A 128 27.15 20.92 8.06
C GLU A 128 27.41 20.54 6.59
N LYS A 129 27.80 19.28 6.34
CA LYS A 129 28.09 18.76 4.99
C LYS A 129 26.88 18.13 4.31
N ILE A 130 25.75 18.01 5.01
CA ILE A 130 24.57 17.31 4.51
C ILE A 130 23.67 18.32 3.81
N THR A 131 23.38 18.07 2.54
CA THR A 131 22.50 18.92 1.73
C THR A 131 21.10 18.32 1.64
N PRO A 132 20.05 19.12 1.36
CA PRO A 132 18.70 18.60 1.12
C PRO A 132 18.64 17.53 0.02
N LEU A 133 19.46 17.67 -1.03
CA LEU A 133 19.55 16.67 -2.10
C LEU A 133 20.06 15.32 -1.59
N THR A 134 21.11 15.33 -0.75
CA THR A 134 21.62 14.09 -0.16
C THR A 134 20.63 13.42 0.78
N LEU A 135 19.86 14.20 1.57
CA LEU A 135 18.79 13.66 2.42
C LEU A 135 17.65 13.05 1.61
N LYS A 136 17.28 13.70 0.51
CA LYS A 136 16.30 13.17 -0.44
C LYS A 136 16.74 11.81 -0.97
N GLU A 137 17.97 11.70 -1.47
CA GLU A 137 18.48 10.45 -2.04
C GLU A 137 18.65 9.35 -1.00
N ALA A 138 18.97 9.72 0.24
CA ALA A 138 19.18 8.80 1.34
C ALA A 138 17.88 8.23 1.92
N TYR A 139 16.88 9.07 2.19
CA TYR A 139 15.73 8.68 3.02
C TYR A 139 14.39 8.68 2.30
N VAL A 140 14.27 9.40 1.17
CA VAL A 140 13.00 9.51 0.46
C VAL A 140 12.89 8.43 -0.60
N GLN A 141 11.88 7.57 -0.46
CA GLN A 141 11.60 6.51 -1.42
C GLN A 141 10.82 7.03 -2.62
N LYS A 142 9.87 7.94 -2.39
CA LYS A 142 8.97 8.44 -3.43
C LYS A 142 8.55 9.87 -3.11
N MET A 143 8.56 10.74 -4.12
CA MET A 143 7.95 12.07 -4.09
C MET A 143 6.94 12.19 -5.21
N VAL A 144 5.78 12.78 -4.93
CA VAL A 144 4.76 13.07 -5.93
C VAL A 144 4.25 14.48 -5.71
N LYS A 145 4.11 15.25 -6.79
CA LYS A 145 3.44 16.55 -6.78
C LYS A 145 2.30 16.50 -7.78
N VAL A 146 1.10 16.86 -7.35
CA VAL A 146 -0.09 17.03 -8.20
C VAL A 146 -0.62 18.44 -7.99
N CYS A 147 -0.69 19.20 -9.08
CA CYS A 147 -1.23 20.55 -9.08
C CYS A 147 -2.01 20.77 -10.38
N ASN A 148 -3.31 20.50 -10.32
CA ASN A 148 -4.27 20.78 -11.40
C ASN A 148 -5.53 21.43 -10.80
N ASP A 149 -6.54 21.69 -11.64
CA ASP A 149 -7.75 22.42 -11.24
C ASP A 149 -8.58 21.69 -10.17
N SER A 150 -8.52 20.36 -10.13
CA SER A 150 -9.30 19.53 -9.20
C SER A 150 -8.50 18.98 -8.03
N ASP A 151 -7.23 18.66 -8.25
CA ASP A 151 -6.35 18.00 -7.29
C ASP A 151 -5.10 18.84 -7.06
N ARG A 152 -4.86 19.18 -5.80
CA ARG A 152 -3.70 19.92 -5.36
C ARG A 152 -3.13 19.33 -4.08
N TRP A 153 -2.08 18.52 -4.23
CA TRP A 153 -1.46 17.81 -3.13
C TRP A 153 -0.04 17.36 -3.44
N SER A 154 0.75 17.15 -2.38
CA SER A 154 2.10 16.63 -2.41
C SER A 154 2.20 15.37 -1.55
N LEU A 155 3.09 14.45 -1.89
CA LEU A 155 3.38 13.25 -1.09
C LEU A 155 4.88 13.02 -1.03
N ILE A 156 5.37 12.77 0.18
CA ILE A 156 6.75 12.37 0.46
C ILE A 156 6.70 11.07 1.28
N SER A 157 7.15 9.98 0.67
CA SER A 157 7.20 8.65 1.29
C SER A 157 8.62 8.35 1.75
N LEU A 158 8.78 8.11 3.05
CA LEU A 158 10.05 7.85 3.71
C LEU A 158 10.29 6.34 3.82
N SER A 159 11.50 5.91 3.50
CA SER A 159 11.83 4.49 3.33
C SER A 159 11.80 3.72 4.64
N ASN A 160 11.01 2.65 4.69
CA ASN A 160 11.12 1.63 5.73
C ASN A 160 11.27 0.25 5.09
N ASN A 161 12.45 -0.33 5.22
CA ASN A 161 12.79 -1.61 4.58
C ASN A 161 11.99 -2.80 5.16
N ARG A 162 11.20 -2.58 6.22
CA ARG A 162 10.25 -3.56 6.78
C ARG A 162 8.85 -3.46 6.16
N GLY A 163 8.66 -2.65 5.12
CA GLY A 163 7.39 -2.51 4.40
C GLY A 163 6.37 -1.58 5.07
N LYS A 164 6.75 -0.88 6.15
CA LYS A 164 5.89 0.11 6.83
C LYS A 164 6.37 1.53 6.59
N ASN A 165 6.19 2.04 5.38
CA ASN A 165 6.69 3.38 5.02
C ASN A 165 5.93 4.46 5.77
N VAL A 166 6.55 5.62 5.96
CA VAL A 166 5.87 6.81 6.48
C VAL A 166 5.54 7.71 5.31
N GLU A 167 4.25 7.89 5.04
CA GLU A 167 3.80 8.74 3.93
C GLU A 167 3.27 10.06 4.49
N LEU A 168 4.00 11.14 4.21
CA LEU A 168 3.59 12.50 4.53
C LEU A 168 2.88 13.08 3.31
N LYS A 169 1.56 13.22 3.41
CA LYS A 169 0.71 13.74 2.36
C LYS A 169 0.21 15.13 2.72
N PHE A 170 0.48 16.13 1.88
CA PHE A 170 0.07 17.51 2.08
C PHE A 170 -1.04 17.82 1.11
N VAL A 171 -2.25 18.04 1.60
CA VAL A 171 -3.47 18.10 0.78
C VAL A 171 -4.12 19.46 0.92
N ASP A 172 -4.25 20.18 -0.19
CA ASP A 172 -5.13 21.33 -0.27
C ASP A 172 -6.50 20.91 -0.82
N SER A 173 -6.51 20.29 -1.99
CA SER A 173 -7.70 19.65 -2.59
C SER A 173 -7.37 18.25 -3.09
N LEU A 174 -8.29 17.31 -2.85
CA LEU A 174 -8.17 15.94 -3.32
C LEU A 174 -9.55 15.41 -3.66
N ARG A 175 -9.79 15.14 -4.95
CA ARG A 175 -11.05 14.62 -5.44
C ARG A 175 -11.28 13.19 -4.96
N ARG A 176 -10.26 12.33 -5.11
CA ARG A 176 -10.35 10.90 -4.80
C ARG A 176 -9.74 10.59 -3.44
N GLN A 177 -10.59 10.41 -2.44
CA GLN A 177 -10.14 10.23 -1.06
C GLN A 177 -10.16 8.78 -0.57
N PHE A 178 -10.90 7.88 -1.24
CA PHE A 178 -10.99 6.46 -0.92
C PHE A 178 -11.25 5.61 -2.17
N GLU A 179 -11.02 4.30 -2.06
CA GLU A 179 -11.38 3.33 -3.11
C GLU A 179 -12.54 2.43 -2.65
N PHE A 180 -12.47 1.90 -1.42
CA PHE A 180 -13.52 1.13 -0.78
C PHE A 180 -13.85 1.73 0.60
N SER A 181 -15.00 1.38 1.14
CA SER A 181 -15.44 1.84 2.47
C SER A 181 -14.45 1.47 3.59
N VAL A 182 -13.83 0.29 3.51
CA VAL A 182 -12.93 -0.25 4.53
C VAL A 182 -11.61 0.50 4.67
N ASP A 183 -11.25 1.35 3.70
CA ASP A 183 -10.06 2.21 3.69
C ASP A 183 -10.39 3.71 3.67
N SER A 184 -11.65 4.07 3.96
CA SER A 184 -12.14 5.44 3.88
C SER A 184 -12.03 6.23 5.20
N PHE A 185 -11.37 5.68 6.21
CA PHE A 185 -11.30 6.30 7.54
C PHE A 185 -10.15 7.28 7.65
N GLN A 186 -10.44 8.46 8.19
CA GLN A 186 -9.48 9.49 8.56
C GLN A 186 -9.67 9.89 10.01
N ILE A 187 -8.63 9.78 10.84
CA ILE A 187 -8.68 10.10 12.27
C ILE A 187 -8.00 11.44 12.50
N LYS A 188 -8.74 12.43 13.02
CA LYS A 188 -8.20 13.77 13.31
C LYS A 188 -7.25 13.71 14.51
N LEU A 189 -6.03 14.16 14.33
CA LEU A 189 -4.97 14.03 15.34
C LEU A 189 -4.84 15.26 16.25
N ASP A 190 -5.39 16.41 15.85
CA ASP A 190 -5.20 17.70 16.52
C ASP A 190 -5.47 17.66 18.04
N SER A 191 -6.58 17.07 18.47
CA SER A 191 -6.93 16.97 19.90
C SER A 191 -5.92 16.14 20.70
N LEU A 192 -5.34 15.11 20.08
CA LEU A 192 -4.33 14.26 20.70
C LEU A 192 -2.95 14.91 20.72
N LEU A 193 -2.58 15.61 19.64
CA LEU A 193 -1.34 16.38 19.57
C LEU A 193 -1.33 17.50 20.61
N LEU A 194 -2.44 18.25 20.73
CA LEU A 194 -2.61 19.28 21.76
C LEU A 194 -2.50 18.69 23.17
N PHE A 195 -3.09 17.51 23.40
CA PHE A 195 -2.96 16.82 24.68
C PHE A 195 -1.49 16.51 25.03
N TYR A 196 -0.68 16.06 24.06
CA TYR A 196 0.76 15.83 24.30
C TYR A 196 1.56 17.09 24.61
N GLU A 197 1.11 18.25 24.14
CA GLU A 197 1.78 19.53 24.37
C GLU A 197 1.41 20.14 25.72
N CYS A 198 0.17 19.92 26.17
CA CYS A 198 -0.36 20.58 27.37
C CYS A 198 -0.43 19.68 28.62
N SER A 199 -0.46 18.36 28.47
CA SER A 199 -0.64 17.44 29.61
C SER A 199 0.70 16.93 30.14
N GLU A 200 0.93 17.13 31.44
CA GLU A 200 2.03 16.49 32.17
C GLU A 200 1.70 15.03 32.56
N ASN A 201 0.42 14.68 32.62
CA ASN A 201 -0.04 13.36 33.03
C ASN A 201 -0.22 12.42 31.83
N PRO A 202 0.09 11.11 31.97
CA PRO A 202 -0.19 10.13 30.94
C PRO A 202 -1.70 9.95 30.74
N MET A 203 -2.10 9.51 29.55
CA MET A 203 -3.51 9.24 29.26
C MET A 203 -4.04 8.07 30.08
N ALA A 204 -5.29 8.22 30.55
CA ALA A 204 -6.04 7.20 31.26
C ALA A 204 -7.49 7.15 30.77
N LYS A 205 -8.21 6.05 31.08
CA LYS A 205 -9.62 5.91 30.70
C LYS A 205 -10.51 7.05 31.20
N SER A 206 -10.20 7.64 32.35
CA SER A 206 -10.91 8.81 32.90
C SER A 206 -10.33 10.15 32.45
N PHE A 207 -9.19 10.15 31.77
CA PHE A 207 -8.45 11.37 31.39
C PHE A 207 -7.76 11.17 30.04
N HIS A 208 -8.48 11.46 28.96
CA HIS A 208 -8.00 11.39 27.59
C HIS A 208 -8.74 12.41 26.71
N PRO A 209 -8.13 12.89 25.62
CA PRO A 209 -8.78 13.82 24.72
C PRO A 209 -9.92 13.12 23.97
N THR A 210 -10.96 13.88 23.62
CA THR A 210 -11.98 13.43 22.67
C THR A 210 -11.39 13.48 21.27
N ILE A 211 -11.35 12.33 20.59
CA ILE A 211 -10.79 12.20 19.24
C ILE A 211 -11.92 11.85 18.27
N ILE A 212 -11.93 12.51 17.11
CA ILE A 212 -12.96 12.34 16.08
C ILE A 212 -12.34 11.59 14.89
N ALA A 213 -13.02 10.54 14.43
CA ALA A 213 -12.79 9.94 13.13
C ALA A 213 -13.90 10.33 12.14
N GLU A 214 -13.50 10.42 10.88
CA GLU A 214 -14.34 10.70 9.73
C GLU A 214 -14.26 9.53 8.74
N SER A 215 -15.39 9.20 8.12
CA SER A 215 -15.45 8.27 7.00
C SER A 215 -15.73 9.07 5.73
N VAL A 216 -14.74 9.15 4.83
CA VAL A 216 -14.91 9.84 3.54
C VAL A 216 -15.77 9.06 2.54
N TYR A 217 -16.15 7.82 2.89
CA TYR A 217 -17.24 7.08 2.24
C TYR A 217 -18.61 7.71 2.50
N GLY A 218 -18.73 8.56 3.54
CA GLY A 218 -19.86 9.41 3.83
C GLY A 218 -20.74 8.92 5.00
N ASP A 219 -20.87 7.61 5.19
CA ASP A 219 -21.56 7.03 6.35
C ASP A 219 -20.56 6.27 7.22
N PHE A 220 -20.30 6.79 8.43
CA PHE A 220 -19.32 6.20 9.33
C PHE A 220 -19.78 4.86 9.91
N PRO A 221 -20.97 4.74 10.53
CA PRO A 221 -21.49 3.45 10.98
C PRO A 221 -21.49 2.37 9.89
N ALA A 222 -21.93 2.69 8.67
CA ALA A 222 -21.97 1.71 7.58
C ALA A 222 -20.57 1.26 7.15
N ALA A 223 -19.62 2.20 7.02
CA ALA A 223 -18.23 1.83 6.69
C ALA A 223 -17.59 0.98 7.80
N LEU A 224 -17.88 1.28 9.07
CA LEU A 224 -17.38 0.52 10.20
C LEU A 224 -17.97 -0.89 10.23
N ASP A 225 -19.26 -1.03 9.93
CA ASP A 225 -19.92 -2.33 9.79
C ASP A 225 -19.27 -3.17 8.67
N HIS A 226 -19.00 -2.57 7.51
CA HIS A 226 -18.27 -3.24 6.44
C HIS A 226 -16.87 -3.69 6.87
N LEU A 227 -16.17 -2.91 7.71
CA LEU A 227 -14.87 -3.30 8.24
C LEU A 227 -14.96 -4.49 9.21
N HIS A 228 -15.99 -4.54 10.05
CA HIS A 228 -16.24 -5.65 10.98
C HIS A 228 -16.64 -6.94 10.25
N HIS A 229 -17.52 -6.84 9.27
CA HIS A 229 -18.06 -7.99 8.53
C HIS A 229 -17.26 -8.33 7.27
N LYS A 230 -16.12 -7.69 7.05
CA LYS A 230 -15.24 -7.86 5.90
C LYS A 230 -15.99 -7.71 4.56
N THR A 231 -16.75 -6.64 4.43
CA THR A 231 -17.55 -6.35 3.23
C THR A 231 -16.82 -5.40 2.29
N ILE A 232 -16.80 -5.72 1.00
CA ILE A 232 -16.27 -4.87 -0.07
C ILE A 232 -17.44 -4.05 -0.64
N CYS A 233 -17.39 -2.74 -0.41
CA CYS A 233 -18.37 -1.79 -0.92
C CYS A 233 -17.68 -0.48 -1.32
N THR A 234 -18.16 0.14 -2.41
CA THR A 234 -17.76 1.47 -2.89
C THR A 234 -19.00 2.22 -3.38
N ARG A 235 -19.01 3.55 -3.23
CA ARG A 235 -20.09 4.44 -3.73
C ARG A 235 -19.71 5.17 -5.02
N ASN A 236 -18.42 5.20 -5.35
CA ASN A 236 -17.84 6.00 -6.43
C ASN A 236 -17.02 5.10 -7.37
N PRO A 237 -17.67 4.12 -8.05
CA PRO A 237 -16.96 3.22 -8.95
C PRO A 237 -16.20 3.98 -10.06
N GLU A 238 -16.74 5.11 -10.52
CA GLU A 238 -16.15 5.98 -11.54
C GLU A 238 -14.82 6.63 -11.15
N GLU A 239 -14.50 6.65 -9.85
CA GLU A 239 -13.25 7.22 -9.34
C GLU A 239 -12.15 6.19 -9.14
N ILE A 240 -12.49 4.90 -9.20
CA ILE A 240 -11.51 3.82 -9.07
C ILE A 240 -10.59 3.81 -10.29
N ARG A 241 -9.28 3.79 -10.04
CA ARG A 241 -8.22 3.65 -11.05
C ARG A 241 -7.78 2.20 -11.18
N GLY A 242 -6.87 1.90 -12.11
CA GLY A 242 -6.37 0.55 -12.37
C GLY A 242 -5.78 -0.14 -11.13
N GLY A 243 -5.21 0.62 -10.20
CA GLY A 243 -4.75 0.10 -8.90
C GLY A 243 -5.87 -0.51 -8.04
N GLY A 244 -7.12 -0.11 -8.23
CA GLY A 244 -8.27 -0.62 -7.49
C GLY A 244 -8.54 -2.10 -7.76
N LEU A 245 -8.23 -2.62 -8.96
CA LEU A 245 -8.30 -4.06 -9.23
C LEU A 245 -7.35 -4.85 -8.32
N LEU A 246 -6.13 -4.35 -8.15
CA LEU A 246 -5.11 -4.98 -7.30
C LEU A 246 -5.57 -4.96 -5.84
N LYS A 247 -6.08 -3.82 -5.37
CA LYS A 247 -6.62 -3.70 -4.01
C LYS A 247 -7.85 -4.58 -3.79
N TYR A 248 -8.74 -4.68 -4.77
CA TYR A 248 -9.89 -5.58 -4.72
C TYR A 248 -9.47 -7.04 -4.52
N CYS A 249 -8.54 -7.53 -5.35
CA CYS A 249 -8.02 -8.90 -5.22
C CYS A 249 -7.30 -9.10 -3.88
N HIS A 250 -6.66 -8.06 -3.36
CA HIS A 250 -5.98 -8.06 -2.07
C HIS A 250 -6.95 -8.18 -0.89
N LEU A 251 -8.13 -7.58 -1.00
CA LEU A 251 -9.23 -7.74 -0.04
C LEU A 251 -9.81 -9.16 -0.10
N LEU A 252 -10.03 -9.71 -1.30
CA LEU A 252 -10.55 -11.07 -1.48
C LEU A 252 -9.68 -12.13 -0.77
N VAL A 253 -8.35 -12.09 -0.95
CA VAL A 253 -7.44 -13.05 -0.28
C VAL A 253 -7.37 -12.87 1.25
N ARG A 254 -7.92 -11.79 1.79
CA ARG A 254 -8.08 -11.57 3.25
C ARG A 254 -9.46 -11.95 3.77
N GLY A 255 -10.27 -12.59 2.93
CA GLY A 255 -11.60 -13.09 3.26
C GLY A 255 -12.69 -12.03 3.18
N PHE A 256 -12.42 -10.88 2.56
CA PHE A 256 -13.47 -9.90 2.30
C PHE A 256 -14.37 -10.37 1.16
N ARG A 257 -15.66 -10.04 1.26
CA ARG A 257 -16.70 -10.46 0.30
C ARG A 257 -17.48 -9.28 -0.20
N ALA A 258 -17.97 -9.36 -1.43
CA ALA A 258 -18.87 -8.35 -1.99
C ALA A 258 -20.16 -8.25 -1.17
N ALA A 259 -20.68 -7.03 -1.00
CA ALA A 259 -22.02 -6.83 -0.44
C ALA A 259 -23.12 -7.41 -1.36
N SER A 260 -22.91 -7.30 -2.68
CA SER A 260 -23.82 -7.78 -3.72
C SER A 260 -23.02 -8.39 -4.87
N GLU A 261 -23.32 -9.64 -5.25
CA GLU A 261 -22.62 -10.33 -6.34
C GLU A 261 -22.89 -9.68 -7.70
N THR A 262 -24.12 -9.20 -7.94
CA THR A 262 -24.52 -8.60 -9.21
C THR A 262 -23.82 -7.28 -9.47
N GLU A 263 -23.81 -6.39 -8.47
CA GLU A 263 -23.10 -5.11 -8.52
C GLU A 263 -21.59 -5.34 -8.62
N MET A 264 -21.05 -6.32 -7.88
CA MET A 264 -19.63 -6.64 -7.93
C MET A 264 -19.18 -7.12 -9.31
N LYS A 265 -19.97 -7.92 -10.02
CA LYS A 265 -19.64 -8.32 -11.40
C LYS A 265 -19.60 -7.12 -12.35
N SER A 266 -20.42 -6.08 -12.12
CA SER A 266 -20.30 -4.81 -12.85
C SER A 266 -18.99 -4.09 -12.49
N LEU A 267 -18.69 -3.99 -11.20
CA LEU A 267 -17.49 -3.33 -10.69
C LEU A 267 -16.20 -4.02 -11.15
N GLN A 268 -16.15 -5.36 -11.16
CA GLN A 268 -15.00 -6.12 -11.66
C GLN A 268 -14.71 -5.80 -13.13
N ARG A 269 -15.75 -5.75 -13.98
CA ARG A 269 -15.60 -5.36 -15.41
C ARG A 269 -15.05 -3.95 -15.55
N TYR A 270 -15.53 -3.01 -14.71
CA TYR A 270 -15.01 -1.66 -14.67
C TYR A 270 -13.54 -1.62 -14.24
N MET A 271 -13.19 -2.29 -13.12
CA MET A 271 -11.83 -2.35 -12.58
C MET A 271 -10.83 -2.99 -13.57
N CYS A 272 -11.21 -4.09 -14.22
CA CYS A 272 -10.42 -4.70 -15.29
C CYS A 272 -10.22 -3.74 -16.46
N SER A 273 -11.29 -3.11 -16.96
CA SER A 273 -11.16 -2.13 -18.05
C SER A 273 -10.25 -0.97 -17.67
N ARG A 274 -10.40 -0.44 -16.46
CA ARG A 274 -9.59 0.67 -15.97
C ARG A 274 -8.13 0.28 -15.75
N PHE A 275 -7.87 -0.97 -15.35
CA PHE A 275 -6.52 -1.54 -15.26
C PHE A 275 -5.82 -1.53 -16.63
N PHE A 276 -6.46 -2.02 -17.68
CA PHE A 276 -5.85 -2.04 -19.01
C PHE A 276 -5.65 -0.65 -19.61
N ILE A 277 -6.53 0.31 -19.32
CA ILE A 277 -6.36 1.67 -19.86
C ILE A 277 -5.31 2.45 -19.04
N ASP A 278 -5.18 2.21 -17.73
CA ASP A 278 -4.15 2.86 -16.92
C ASP A 278 -2.76 2.21 -17.08
N PHE A 279 -2.71 0.91 -17.43
CA PHE A 279 -1.49 0.13 -17.66
C PHE A 279 -1.62 -0.63 -18.98
N SER A 280 -1.49 0.09 -20.10
CA SER A 280 -1.71 -0.46 -21.43
C SER A 280 -0.58 -1.37 -21.90
N ASP A 281 0.65 -1.13 -21.45
CA ASP A 281 1.82 -1.93 -21.82
C ASP A 281 2.04 -3.11 -20.87
N ILE A 282 2.44 -4.26 -21.42
CA ILE A 282 2.68 -5.47 -20.63
C ILE A 282 3.86 -5.31 -19.66
N SER A 283 4.88 -4.53 -20.03
CA SER A 283 6.04 -4.25 -19.18
C SER A 283 5.67 -3.30 -18.03
N GLU A 284 4.73 -2.38 -18.25
CA GLU A 284 4.13 -1.57 -17.18
C GLU A 284 3.32 -2.42 -16.21
N GLN A 285 2.48 -3.33 -16.73
CA GLN A 285 1.73 -4.26 -15.91
C GLN A 285 2.66 -5.14 -15.06
N GLN A 286 3.73 -5.68 -15.66
CA GLN A 286 4.73 -6.49 -14.93
C GLN A 286 5.36 -5.68 -13.80
N ARG A 287 5.93 -4.50 -14.08
CA ARG A 287 6.55 -3.64 -13.06
C ARG A 287 5.56 -3.29 -11.96
N LYS A 288 4.30 -3.03 -12.32
CA LYS A 288 3.25 -2.68 -11.35
C LYS A 288 2.91 -3.85 -10.44
N LEU A 289 2.76 -5.06 -11.00
CA LEU A 289 2.46 -6.27 -10.24
C LEU A 289 3.63 -6.67 -9.33
N GLU A 290 4.86 -6.69 -9.84
CA GLU A 290 6.06 -6.98 -9.05
C GLU A 290 6.21 -5.98 -7.88
N SER A 291 6.05 -4.68 -8.15
CA SER A 291 6.06 -3.66 -7.12
C SER A 291 4.92 -3.84 -6.11
N TYR A 292 3.72 -4.22 -6.55
CA TYR A 292 2.60 -4.46 -5.64
C TYR A 292 2.88 -5.66 -4.72
N LEU A 293 3.38 -6.77 -5.25
CA LEU A 293 3.74 -7.96 -4.48
C LEU A 293 4.84 -7.65 -3.46
N GLN A 294 5.89 -6.95 -3.89
CA GLN A 294 7.00 -6.58 -3.01
C GLN A 294 6.55 -5.65 -1.87
N ASN A 295 5.61 -4.75 -2.15
CA ASN A 295 5.15 -3.78 -1.16
C ASN A 295 4.10 -4.37 -0.21
N HIS A 296 3.13 -5.16 -0.70
CA HIS A 296 1.95 -5.55 0.08
C HIS A 296 2.04 -6.92 0.76
N PHE A 297 3.05 -7.73 0.43
CA PHE A 297 3.21 -9.09 0.93
C PHE A 297 4.52 -9.32 1.71
N VAL A 298 5.13 -8.25 2.23
CA VAL A 298 6.29 -8.37 3.13
C VAL A 298 5.86 -9.15 4.38
N GLY A 299 6.49 -10.31 4.61
CA GLY A 299 6.16 -11.21 5.72
C GLY A 299 4.88 -12.04 5.51
N LEU A 300 4.29 -12.02 4.31
CA LEU A 300 3.13 -12.83 3.89
C LEU A 300 3.43 -13.48 2.53
N GLU A 301 4.64 -14.02 2.38
CA GLU A 301 5.13 -14.59 1.14
C GLU A 301 4.22 -15.70 0.63
N GLU A 302 3.74 -16.56 1.53
CA GLU A 302 2.84 -17.68 1.27
C GLU A 302 1.54 -17.25 0.58
N ARG A 303 1.07 -16.02 0.81
CA ARG A 303 -0.18 -15.50 0.22
C ARG A 303 0.01 -14.89 -1.17
N LYS A 304 1.23 -14.71 -1.65
CA LYS A 304 1.49 -14.14 -2.99
C LYS A 304 0.89 -15.00 -4.09
N TYR A 305 0.97 -16.32 -3.96
CA TYR A 305 0.40 -17.25 -4.93
C TYR A 305 -1.13 -17.15 -4.97
N ASP A 306 -1.79 -17.22 -3.81
CA ASP A 306 -3.25 -17.10 -3.70
C ASP A 306 -3.77 -15.77 -4.27
N TYR A 307 -3.02 -14.68 -4.04
CA TYR A 307 -3.33 -13.38 -4.61
C TYR A 307 -3.21 -13.37 -6.14
N LEU A 308 -2.16 -13.94 -6.69
CA LEU A 308 -1.98 -14.02 -8.14
C LEU A 308 -3.06 -14.90 -8.79
N MET A 309 -3.43 -16.02 -8.16
CA MET A 309 -4.53 -16.87 -8.65
C MET A 309 -5.89 -16.17 -8.56
N THR A 310 -6.12 -15.40 -7.50
CA THR A 310 -7.33 -14.57 -7.36
C THR A 310 -7.39 -13.51 -8.46
N LEU A 311 -6.28 -12.80 -8.69
CA LEU A 311 -6.18 -11.81 -9.76
C LEU A 311 -6.39 -12.45 -11.14
N HIS A 312 -5.77 -13.61 -11.37
CA HIS A 312 -5.96 -14.39 -12.60
C HIS A 312 -7.43 -14.73 -12.83
N GLY A 313 -8.13 -15.24 -11.81
CA GLY A 313 -9.56 -15.57 -11.88
C GLY A 313 -10.42 -14.34 -12.24
N VAL A 314 -10.21 -13.23 -11.53
CA VAL A 314 -10.97 -11.98 -11.78
C VAL A 314 -10.71 -11.45 -13.19
N VAL A 315 -9.45 -11.41 -13.65
CA VAL A 315 -9.12 -10.96 -15.00
C VAL A 315 -9.71 -11.89 -16.06
N ASN A 316 -9.69 -13.20 -15.85
CA ASN A 316 -10.23 -14.17 -16.80
C ASN A 316 -11.75 -14.04 -16.97
N GLU A 317 -12.48 -13.93 -15.86
CA GLU A 317 -13.94 -13.89 -15.84
C GLU A 317 -14.52 -12.52 -16.25
N SER A 318 -13.86 -11.43 -15.85
CA SER A 318 -14.45 -10.08 -15.92
C SER A 318 -13.85 -9.18 -16.98
N THR A 319 -12.88 -9.65 -17.75
CA THR A 319 -12.39 -8.89 -18.91
C THR A 319 -13.34 -9.06 -20.09
N VAL A 320 -13.86 -7.94 -20.61
CA VAL A 320 -14.79 -7.89 -21.75
C VAL A 320 -14.11 -8.43 -23.02
N CYS A 321 -14.89 -9.13 -23.86
CA CYS A 321 -14.39 -9.85 -25.04
C CYS A 321 -13.58 -9.00 -26.04
N LEU A 322 -13.79 -7.67 -26.04
CA LEU A 322 -13.07 -6.74 -26.92
C LEU A 322 -11.57 -6.64 -26.61
N MET A 323 -11.11 -7.05 -25.43
CA MET A 323 -9.70 -7.01 -25.00
C MET A 323 -9.09 -8.41 -24.91
N GLY A 324 -9.39 -9.26 -25.89
CA GLY A 324 -9.01 -10.68 -25.84
C GLY A 324 -7.50 -10.93 -25.93
N HIS A 325 -6.75 -10.07 -26.63
CA HIS A 325 -5.30 -10.20 -26.77
C HIS A 325 -4.58 -9.77 -25.49
N GLU A 326 -4.92 -8.59 -24.99
CA GLU A 326 -4.43 -8.00 -23.74
C GLU A 326 -4.71 -8.96 -22.58
N ARG A 327 -5.95 -9.50 -22.52
CA ARG A 327 -6.33 -10.52 -21.53
C ARG A 327 -5.36 -11.70 -21.53
N ARG A 328 -5.07 -12.30 -22.70
CA ARG A 328 -4.17 -13.47 -22.77
C ARG A 328 -2.74 -13.12 -22.35
N GLN A 329 -2.24 -11.96 -22.74
CA GLN A 329 -0.90 -11.51 -22.34
C GLN A 329 -0.82 -11.32 -20.82
N THR A 330 -1.78 -10.64 -20.22
CA THR A 330 -1.83 -10.40 -18.77
C THR A 330 -2.03 -11.68 -17.98
N LEU A 331 -2.89 -12.61 -18.43
CA LEU A 331 -3.05 -13.92 -17.78
C LEU A 331 -1.74 -14.74 -17.86
N GLY A 332 -1.04 -14.70 -19.00
CA GLY A 332 0.28 -15.31 -19.15
C GLY A 332 1.32 -14.71 -18.19
N LEU A 333 1.35 -13.38 -18.07
CA LEU A 333 2.20 -12.67 -17.11
C LEU A 333 1.91 -13.07 -15.66
N ILE A 334 0.64 -13.08 -15.25
CA ILE A 334 0.22 -13.46 -13.89
C ILE A 334 0.64 -14.92 -13.61
N THR A 335 0.45 -15.81 -14.58
CA THR A 335 0.86 -17.22 -14.48
C THR A 335 2.37 -17.36 -14.31
N MET A 336 3.17 -16.63 -15.09
CA MET A 336 4.63 -16.61 -14.98
C MET A 336 5.08 -16.14 -13.58
N LEU A 337 4.50 -15.04 -13.08
CA LEU A 337 4.78 -14.54 -11.73
C LEU A 337 4.39 -15.56 -10.65
N ALA A 338 3.28 -16.26 -10.81
CA ALA A 338 2.83 -17.26 -9.85
C ALA A 338 3.77 -18.48 -9.80
N VAL A 339 4.22 -18.97 -10.96
CA VAL A 339 5.22 -20.04 -11.05
C VAL A 339 6.53 -19.61 -10.40
N ARG A 340 6.96 -18.36 -10.62
CA ARG A 340 8.15 -17.81 -9.97
C ARG A 340 8.01 -17.79 -8.44
N VAL A 341 6.87 -17.35 -7.91
CA VAL A 341 6.59 -17.37 -6.46
C VAL A 341 6.66 -18.80 -5.90
N LEU A 342 6.08 -19.78 -6.60
CA LEU A 342 6.15 -21.20 -6.19
C LEU A 342 7.59 -21.74 -6.19
N ALA A 343 8.40 -21.33 -7.17
CA ALA A 343 9.81 -21.70 -7.26
C ALA A 343 10.61 -21.09 -6.10
N GLU A 344 10.39 -19.81 -5.79
CA GLU A 344 11.04 -19.11 -4.68
C GLU A 344 10.66 -19.71 -3.30
N GLN A 345 9.45 -20.28 -3.18
CA GLN A 345 8.95 -20.94 -1.97
C GLN A 345 9.39 -22.41 -1.83
N ASN A 346 10.18 -22.97 -2.75
CA ASN A 346 10.55 -24.40 -2.76
C ASN A 346 9.35 -25.37 -2.74
N VAL A 347 8.23 -25.01 -3.38
CA VAL A 347 7.12 -25.95 -3.65
C VAL A 347 7.34 -26.72 -4.96
N ILE A 348 8.37 -26.35 -5.74
CA ILE A 348 8.94 -27.23 -6.75
C ILE A 348 10.05 -28.03 -6.05
N PRO A 349 9.90 -29.35 -5.83
CA PRO A 349 11.00 -30.15 -5.32
C PRO A 349 12.19 -29.96 -6.25
N ASN A 350 13.37 -29.74 -5.66
CA ASN A 350 14.63 -29.69 -6.37
C ASN A 350 14.64 -30.77 -7.46
N VAL A 351 14.55 -30.35 -8.72
CA VAL A 351 14.37 -31.25 -9.87
C VAL A 351 15.58 -32.17 -10.07
N ALA A 352 16.67 -31.95 -9.31
CA ALA A 352 17.78 -32.87 -9.19
C ALA A 352 17.36 -34.30 -8.80
N ASN A 353 16.23 -34.47 -8.10
CA ASN A 353 15.75 -35.78 -7.62
C ASN A 353 14.34 -36.15 -8.14
N VAL A 354 13.83 -35.51 -9.19
CA VAL A 354 12.53 -35.90 -9.78
C VAL A 354 12.78 -36.97 -10.84
N THR A 355 12.53 -38.23 -10.49
CA THR A 355 12.50 -39.33 -11.46
C THR A 355 11.19 -39.26 -12.27
N CYS A 356 11.26 -38.71 -13.47
CA CYS A 356 10.13 -38.71 -14.40
C CYS A 356 9.96 -40.11 -15.01
N TYR A 357 8.90 -40.84 -14.61
CA TYR A 357 8.51 -42.06 -15.31
C TYR A 357 7.80 -41.68 -16.61
N TYR A 358 8.55 -41.63 -17.71
CA TYR A 358 7.96 -41.53 -19.03
C TYR A 358 7.42 -42.92 -19.43
N GLN A 359 6.10 -43.07 -19.51
CA GLN A 359 5.51 -44.24 -20.16
C GLN A 359 5.72 -44.08 -21.67
N PRO A 360 6.41 -45.02 -22.36
CA PRO A 360 6.57 -44.93 -23.80
C PRO A 360 5.22 -44.90 -24.51
N ALA A 361 5.14 -44.18 -25.62
CA ALA A 361 3.96 -44.18 -26.46
C ALA A 361 3.60 -45.62 -26.90
N PRO A 362 2.30 -45.98 -27.00
CA PRO A 362 1.83 -47.37 -27.09
C PRO A 362 2.33 -48.20 -28.29
N TYR A 363 3.03 -47.59 -29.24
CA TYR A 363 3.58 -48.28 -30.41
C TYR A 363 5.02 -48.77 -30.23
N VAL A 364 5.68 -48.47 -29.10
CA VAL A 364 7.03 -48.99 -28.79
C VAL A 364 6.91 -50.29 -28.01
N ALA A 365 6.54 -51.37 -28.72
CA ALA A 365 6.46 -52.72 -28.19
C ALA A 365 7.64 -53.56 -28.68
N ASP A 366 8.88 -53.09 -28.48
CA ASP A 366 10.07 -53.91 -28.69
C ASP A 366 10.66 -54.32 -27.34
N GLY A 367 10.63 -55.62 -27.10
CA GLY A 367 10.89 -56.29 -25.82
C GLY A 367 12.34 -56.31 -25.36
N ASN A 368 13.02 -55.15 -25.36
CA ASN A 368 14.35 -55.04 -24.77
C ASN A 368 14.65 -53.60 -24.28
N PHE A 369 14.00 -53.15 -23.21
CA PHE A 369 14.27 -51.84 -22.59
C PHE A 369 14.69 -51.99 -21.12
N SER A 370 16.00 -52.16 -20.89
CA SER A 370 16.67 -51.72 -19.66
C SER A 370 17.43 -50.43 -19.97
N ASN A 371 16.71 -49.33 -20.19
CA ASN A 371 17.32 -48.01 -20.34
C ASN A 371 16.73 -47.07 -19.28
N TYR A 372 17.34 -47.05 -18.09
CA TYR A 372 17.19 -45.92 -17.18
C TYR A 372 18.03 -44.78 -17.73
N TYR A 373 17.39 -43.78 -18.35
CA TYR A 373 18.08 -42.57 -18.77
C TYR A 373 18.16 -41.62 -17.57
N ILE A 374 19.34 -41.52 -16.95
CA ILE A 374 19.63 -40.50 -15.93
C ILE A 374 20.09 -39.25 -16.68
N ALA A 375 19.25 -38.22 -16.73
CA ALA A 375 19.65 -36.93 -17.27
C ALA A 375 20.67 -36.28 -16.32
N GLN A 376 21.95 -36.23 -16.71
CA GLN A 376 22.94 -35.43 -16.00
C GLN A 376 22.72 -33.95 -16.32
N VAL A 377 22.31 -33.18 -15.30
CA VAL A 377 22.19 -31.72 -15.39
C VAL A 377 23.58 -31.12 -15.25
N GLN A 378 24.09 -30.45 -16.29
CA GLN A 378 25.30 -29.63 -16.18
C GLN A 378 25.08 -28.46 -15.21
N PRO A 379 26.00 -28.17 -14.29
CA PRO A 379 25.86 -27.03 -13.39
C PRO A 379 26.03 -25.73 -14.19
N VAL A 380 25.05 -24.84 -14.04
CA VAL A 380 25.00 -23.50 -14.61
C VAL A 380 26.24 -22.73 -14.15
N PHE A 381 27.01 -22.23 -15.11
CA PHE A 381 28.23 -21.45 -14.89
C PHE A 381 27.98 -20.24 -13.96
N ALA A 382 28.83 -20.11 -12.94
CA ALA A 382 28.90 -18.93 -12.10
C ALA A 382 29.36 -17.71 -12.92
N PHE A 383 28.56 -16.64 -12.91
CA PHE A 383 28.91 -15.35 -13.52
C PHE A 383 29.99 -14.66 -12.68
N GLN A 384 31.26 -14.81 -13.05
CA GLN A 384 32.35 -13.94 -12.59
C GLN A 384 32.64 -12.87 -13.65
N ARG A 385 32.51 -11.60 -13.24
CA ARG A 385 32.95 -10.42 -13.99
C ARG A 385 34.47 -10.45 -14.16
N HIS A 386 34.97 -10.48 -15.39
CA HIS A 386 36.24 -9.86 -15.75
C HIS A 386 36.23 -9.31 -17.17
N ALA A 387 36.97 -8.22 -17.34
CA ALA A 387 36.99 -7.31 -18.48
C ALA A 387 37.80 -7.83 -19.68
N TYR A 388 37.67 -7.08 -20.79
CA TYR A 388 38.50 -7.01 -22.00
C TYR A 388 38.03 -7.74 -23.27
N SER A 389 37.45 -6.93 -24.17
CA SER A 389 38.03 -6.45 -25.44
C SER A 389 38.38 -7.43 -26.57
N THR A 390 37.75 -7.11 -27.72
CA THR A 390 38.30 -7.02 -29.08
C THR A 390 38.59 -8.28 -29.91
N TRP A 391 37.79 -8.38 -30.99
CA TRP A 391 38.08 -8.83 -32.37
C TRP A 391 38.68 -10.22 -32.62
N LEU A 392 38.10 -10.92 -33.61
CA LEU A 392 38.70 -11.53 -34.82
C LEU A 392 37.87 -12.78 -35.25
N PRO A 393 38.08 -13.36 -36.44
CA PRO A 393 37.86 -12.81 -37.78
C PRO A 393 36.96 -13.74 -38.63
N CYS A 394 36.64 -13.32 -39.85
CA CYS A 394 35.97 -14.14 -40.86
C CYS A 394 36.80 -15.38 -41.26
N ASN A 395 36.09 -16.47 -41.57
CA ASN A 395 36.28 -17.28 -42.77
C ASN A 395 34.91 -17.69 -43.30
#